data_AF-F7F3K5-F1
#
_entry.id   AF-F7F3K5-F1
#
_cell.length_a   1.000
_cell.length_b   1.000
_cell.length_c   1.000
_cell.angle_alpha   90.00
_cell.angle_beta   90.00
_cell.angle_gamma   90.00
#
_symmetry.space_group_name_H-M   'P 1'
#
loop_
_entity.id
_entity.type
_entity.pdbx_description
1 polymer ?
#
loop_
_entity_poly.entity_id
_entity_poly.type
_entity_poly.pdbx_seq_one_letter_code
_entity_poly.pdbx_strand_id
1 'polypeptide(L)'
;MADPGVCCFLTKLLCENKSGSSDVQRLSQKIGWSEAQLSQILQEAGPERFLLVEDEDPSVAVAVAVSPLRLCGYYLRDECDGCERLHLCKLFVQDRCRYKKYKCRFSHDIHLPGNSKILKNNALFGINESELKVLLFQNDPSLLPEVCPFYNRGEGPHGSCNLQDNCTKLHVCKHFIWGECRFQKCKRSHDLHTENAMKLLRDQGLNASTILNIQRICKFKHGEICKSFDKKKGKKWKGYHEQWFVLQIWAANLEKSSKPHIAWSVSMRKFI
;
A
#
# COMPACT_ATOMS: atom_id res chain seq x y z
N MET A 1 22.02 -4.14 -0.18
CA MET A 1 20.81 -4.77 -0.75
C MET A 1 20.89 -6.24 -0.41
N ALA A 2 19.86 -6.80 0.23
CA ALA A 2 19.84 -8.22 0.59
C ALA A 2 19.96 -9.12 -0.66
N ASP A 3 20.62 -10.27 -0.51
CA ASP A 3 20.83 -11.23 -1.59
C ASP A 3 19.49 -11.71 -2.20
N PRO A 4 19.31 -11.68 -3.54
CA PRO A 4 18.08 -12.12 -4.18
C PRO A 4 17.72 -13.58 -3.92
N GLY A 5 18.71 -14.46 -3.76
CA GLY A 5 18.50 -15.87 -3.44
C GLY A 5 17.95 -16.05 -2.03
N VAL A 6 18.56 -15.39 -1.04
CA VAL A 6 18.09 -15.36 0.35
C VAL A 6 16.67 -14.78 0.44
N CYS A 7 16.39 -13.70 -0.30
CA CYS A 7 15.05 -13.13 -0.37
C CYS A 7 14.02 -14.11 -0.92
N CYS A 8 14.34 -14.78 -2.04
CA CYS A 8 13.44 -15.78 -2.60
C CYS A 8 13.17 -16.91 -1.59
N PHE A 9 14.20 -17.39 -0.90
CA PHE A 9 14.09 -18.43 0.12
C PHE A 9 13.18 -18.01 1.28
N LEU A 10 13.41 -16.82 1.87
CA LEU A 10 12.59 -16.32 2.97
C LEU A 10 11.15 -16.05 2.55
N THR A 11 10.90 -15.50 1.34
CA THR A 11 9.53 -15.32 0.85
C THR A 11 8.79 -16.64 0.73
N LYS A 12 9.42 -17.68 0.17
CA LYS A 12 8.82 -19.02 0.08
C LYS A 12 8.48 -19.54 1.46
N LEU A 13 9.45 -19.47 2.38
CA LEU A 13 9.29 -19.95 3.75
C LEU A 13 8.16 -19.26 4.51
N LEU A 14 7.98 -17.95 4.32
CA LEU A 14 6.85 -17.19 4.88
C LEU A 14 5.50 -17.55 4.23
N CYS A 15 5.51 -17.93 2.95
CA CYS A 15 4.29 -18.29 2.22
C CYS A 15 3.91 -19.78 2.37
N GLU A 16 4.76 -20.60 2.97
CA GLU A 16 4.44 -21.98 3.32
C GLU A 16 3.18 -22.04 4.20
N ASN A 17 2.42 -23.12 4.05
CA ASN A 17 1.19 -23.37 4.82
C ASN A 17 0.14 -22.25 4.74
N LYS A 18 0.21 -21.40 3.70
CA LYS A 18 -0.75 -20.31 3.46
C LYS A 18 -0.80 -19.23 4.55
N SER A 19 0.27 -19.03 5.32
CA SER A 19 0.32 -17.99 6.35
C SER A 19 0.70 -16.62 5.77
N GLY A 20 1.70 -16.57 4.89
CA GLY A 20 2.23 -15.31 4.32
C GLY A 20 3.00 -14.44 5.32
N SER A 21 3.15 -14.93 6.55
CA SER A 21 3.86 -14.31 7.66
C SER A 21 4.30 -15.35 8.68
N SER A 22 5.27 -14.99 9.52
CA SER A 22 5.73 -15.82 10.63
C SER A 22 6.34 -14.98 11.73
N ASP A 23 6.22 -15.45 12.97
CA ASP A 23 7.03 -14.96 14.08
C ASP A 23 8.53 -15.18 13.77
N VAL A 24 9.34 -14.16 14.04
CA VAL A 24 10.77 -14.15 13.72
C VAL A 24 11.51 -15.19 14.54
N GLN A 25 11.14 -15.41 15.81
CA GLN A 25 11.76 -16.43 16.66
C GLN A 25 11.51 -17.84 16.10
N ARG A 26 10.26 -18.17 15.75
CA ARG A 26 9.89 -19.44 15.11
C ARG A 26 10.58 -19.64 13.77
N LEU A 27 10.65 -18.57 12.97
CA LEU A 27 11.32 -18.61 11.66
C LEU A 27 12.81 -18.88 11.82
N SER A 28 13.45 -18.21 12.78
CA SER A 28 14.85 -18.35 13.17
C SER A 28 15.17 -19.78 13.61
N GLN A 29 14.38 -20.35 14.53
CA GLN A 29 14.51 -21.73 14.99
C GLN A 29 14.40 -22.75 13.85
N LYS A 30 13.49 -22.51 12.90
CA LYS A 30 13.26 -23.41 11.76
C LYS A 30 14.44 -23.47 10.80
N ILE A 31 15.16 -22.36 10.59
CA ILE A 31 16.28 -22.28 9.64
C ILE A 31 17.66 -22.35 10.31
N GLY A 32 17.70 -22.33 11.65
CA GLY A 32 18.94 -22.39 12.43
C GLY A 32 19.79 -21.12 12.36
N TRP A 33 19.19 -19.96 12.05
CA TRP A 33 19.88 -18.67 12.08
C TRP A 33 19.71 -18.02 13.45
N SER A 34 20.49 -16.97 13.75
CA SER A 34 20.19 -16.14 14.92
C SER A 34 19.07 -15.15 14.61
N GLU A 35 18.24 -14.82 15.61
CA GLU A 35 17.14 -13.85 15.44
C GLU A 35 17.66 -12.46 15.04
N ALA A 36 18.81 -12.06 15.56
CA ALA A 36 19.48 -10.81 15.22
C ALA A 36 19.89 -10.77 13.74
N GLN A 37 20.53 -11.83 13.26
CA GLN A 37 20.94 -11.95 11.85
C GLN A 37 19.71 -11.97 10.92
N LEU A 38 18.69 -12.75 11.26
CA LEU A 38 17.46 -12.82 10.46
C LEU A 38 16.76 -11.46 10.40
N SER A 39 16.62 -10.77 11.54
CA SER A 39 16.02 -9.44 11.61
C SER A 39 16.79 -8.44 10.76
N GLN A 40 18.12 -8.46 10.83
CA GLN A 40 18.97 -7.59 10.00
C GLN A 40 18.74 -7.82 8.50
N ILE A 41 18.74 -9.09 8.05
CA ILE A 41 18.50 -9.43 6.64
C ILE A 41 17.12 -8.95 6.17
N LEU A 42 16.07 -9.15 6.99
CA LEU A 42 14.71 -8.71 6.68
C LEU A 42 14.63 -7.18 6.58
N GLN A 43 15.29 -6.45 7.48
CA GLN A 43 15.36 -4.99 7.44
C GLN A 43 16.12 -4.46 6.23
N GLU A 44 17.27 -5.07 5.89
CA GLU A 44 18.09 -4.69 4.74
C GLU A 44 17.39 -4.93 3.39
N ALA A 45 16.52 -5.94 3.32
CA ALA A 45 15.66 -6.20 2.17
C ALA A 45 14.54 -5.14 2.03
N GLY A 46 14.16 -4.51 3.14
CA GLY A 46 13.24 -3.40 3.18
C GLY A 46 11.75 -3.78 3.18
N PRO A 47 10.88 -2.82 3.54
CA PRO A 47 9.45 -3.07 3.77
C PRO A 47 8.64 -3.36 2.50
N GLU A 48 9.21 -3.08 1.31
CA GLU A 48 8.61 -3.47 0.03
C GLU A 48 8.71 -4.99 -0.23
N ARG A 49 9.49 -5.70 0.60
CA ARG A 49 9.68 -7.16 0.50
C ARG A 49 9.37 -7.89 1.80
N PHE A 50 9.86 -7.39 2.92
CA PHE A 50 9.58 -7.94 4.24
C PHE A 50 9.20 -6.82 5.20
N LEU A 51 7.95 -6.84 5.64
CA LEU A 51 7.48 -5.93 6.66
C LEU A 51 7.66 -6.61 8.03
N LEU A 52 8.52 -6.04 8.86
CA LEU A 52 8.60 -6.38 10.27
C LEU A 52 7.58 -5.54 11.05
N VAL A 53 6.71 -6.21 11.80
CA VAL A 53 5.77 -5.58 12.72
C VAL A 53 5.92 -6.18 14.11
N GLU A 54 5.72 -5.35 15.13
CA GLU A 54 5.45 -5.82 16.49
C GLU A 54 4.00 -6.31 16.53
N ASP A 55 3.75 -7.48 17.12
CA ASP A 55 2.38 -7.97 17.32
C ASP A 55 1.71 -7.23 18.51
N GLU A 56 0.52 -7.66 18.92
CA GLU A 56 -0.10 -7.15 20.17
C GLU A 56 0.80 -7.31 21.39
N ASP A 57 1.64 -8.35 21.38
CA ASP A 57 2.77 -8.50 22.29
C ASP A 57 4.02 -7.82 21.68
N PRO A 58 4.53 -6.73 22.27
CA PRO A 58 5.72 -6.03 21.78
C PRO A 58 6.99 -6.90 21.78
N SER A 59 6.99 -8.03 22.50
CA SER A 59 8.11 -8.97 22.51
C SER A 59 8.13 -9.89 21.28
N VAL A 60 7.04 -9.96 20.51
CA VAL A 60 6.90 -10.84 19.35
C VAL A 60 7.04 -10.02 18.07
N ALA A 61 8.17 -10.17 17.39
CA ALA A 61 8.40 -9.61 16.07
C ALA A 61 7.84 -10.55 14.99
N VAL A 62 6.98 -10.04 14.11
CA VAL A 62 6.40 -10.81 13.00
C VAL A 62 6.93 -10.29 11.67
N ALA A 63 7.45 -11.20 10.86
CA ALA A 63 7.82 -10.95 9.47
C ALA A 63 6.64 -11.25 8.54
N VAL A 64 6.23 -10.27 7.74
CA VAL A 64 5.17 -10.39 6.73
C VAL A 64 5.76 -10.26 5.32
N ALA A 65 5.42 -11.19 4.42
CA ALA A 65 5.88 -11.13 3.04
C ALA A 65 5.14 -10.05 2.24
N VAL A 66 5.88 -9.11 1.66
CA VAL A 66 5.35 -8.00 0.86
C VAL A 66 5.81 -8.16 -0.59
N SER A 67 4.97 -7.74 -1.52
CA SER A 67 5.28 -7.79 -2.94
C SER A 67 4.64 -6.66 -3.73
N PRO A 68 5.35 -6.08 -4.71
CA PRO A 68 4.77 -5.13 -5.66
C PRO A 68 3.98 -5.83 -6.78
N LEU A 69 4.01 -7.17 -6.87
CA LEU A 69 3.33 -7.91 -7.93
C LEU A 69 1.82 -7.67 -7.93
N ARG A 70 1.26 -7.40 -9.11
CA ARG A 70 -0.17 -7.23 -9.34
C ARG A 70 -0.61 -7.99 -10.57
N LEU A 71 -1.87 -8.39 -10.63
CA LEU A 71 -2.48 -8.90 -11.85
C LEU A 71 -2.66 -7.78 -12.88
N CYS A 72 -2.48 -8.13 -14.16
CA CYS A 72 -2.80 -7.22 -15.25
C CYS A 72 -4.32 -7.20 -15.49
N GLY A 73 -4.95 -6.05 -15.25
CA GLY A 73 -6.38 -5.84 -15.55
C GLY A 73 -6.70 -5.71 -17.05
N TYR A 74 -5.68 -5.56 -17.89
CA TYR A 74 -5.80 -5.32 -19.34
C TYR A 74 -5.28 -6.48 -20.19
N TYR A 75 -4.95 -7.61 -19.58
CA TYR A 75 -4.30 -8.76 -20.23
C TYR A 75 -4.95 -9.20 -21.56
N LEU A 76 -6.29 -9.17 -21.65
CA LEU A 76 -7.03 -9.59 -22.85
C LEU A 76 -7.34 -8.45 -23.84
N ARG A 77 -6.74 -7.27 -23.66
CA ARG A 77 -7.01 -6.10 -24.53
C ARG A 77 -5.90 -5.84 -25.55
N ASP A 78 -4.95 -6.76 -25.70
CA ASP A 78 -3.79 -6.66 -26.62
C ASP A 78 -2.90 -5.40 -26.42
N GLU A 79 -3.11 -4.66 -25.32
CA GLU A 79 -2.36 -3.47 -24.91
C GLU A 79 -1.27 -3.83 -23.88
N CYS A 80 -0.48 -4.89 -24.12
CA CYS A 80 0.46 -5.44 -23.13
C CYS A 80 1.89 -5.61 -23.64
N ASP A 81 2.36 -4.68 -24.48
CA ASP A 81 3.79 -4.59 -24.77
C ASP A 81 4.57 -4.07 -23.55
N GLY A 82 5.65 -4.76 -23.18
CA GLY A 82 6.46 -4.42 -21.99
C GLY A 82 5.74 -4.49 -20.63
N CYS A 83 4.63 -5.22 -20.50
CA CYS A 83 3.84 -5.27 -19.25
C CYS A 83 4.66 -5.79 -18.05
N GLU A 84 4.61 -5.07 -16.93
CA GLU A 84 5.27 -5.44 -15.66
C GLU A 84 4.31 -6.14 -14.66
N ARG A 85 3.11 -6.51 -15.10
CA ARG A 85 2.08 -7.16 -14.28
C ARG A 85 1.85 -8.60 -14.72
N LEU A 86 1.42 -9.43 -13.78
CA LEU A 86 1.20 -10.86 -14.04
C LEU A 86 -0.03 -11.08 -14.92
N HIS A 87 0.18 -11.84 -15.98
CA HIS A 87 -0.84 -12.30 -16.91
C HIS A 87 -1.39 -13.64 -16.42
N LEU A 88 -2.36 -13.56 -15.50
CA LEU A 88 -2.98 -14.73 -14.88
C LEU A 88 -4.50 -14.55 -14.78
N CYS A 89 -5.21 -15.67 -14.75
CA CYS A 89 -6.63 -15.71 -14.46
C CYS A 89 -6.87 -15.32 -13.00
N LYS A 90 -7.57 -14.20 -12.78
CA LYS A 90 -7.99 -13.77 -11.44
C LYS A 90 -8.76 -14.88 -10.69
N LEU A 91 -9.66 -15.57 -11.38
CA LEU A 91 -10.45 -16.65 -10.76
C LEU A 91 -9.60 -17.87 -10.41
N PHE A 92 -8.51 -18.13 -11.15
CA PHE A 92 -7.56 -19.20 -10.82
C PHE A 92 -6.73 -18.87 -9.59
N VAL A 93 -6.23 -17.63 -9.51
CA VAL A 93 -5.55 -17.14 -8.30
C VAL A 93 -6.47 -17.25 -7.09
N GLN A 94 -7.77 -17.04 -7.29
CA GLN A 94 -8.80 -17.15 -6.25
C GLN A 94 -9.34 -18.57 -6.02
N ASP A 95 -8.80 -19.62 -6.65
CA ASP A 95 -9.30 -21.00 -6.56
C ASP A 95 -10.80 -21.16 -6.92
N ARG A 96 -11.34 -20.29 -7.78
CA ARG A 96 -12.75 -20.25 -8.21
C ARG A 96 -12.95 -20.37 -9.72
N CYS A 97 -11.89 -20.58 -10.50
CA CYS A 97 -12.03 -20.76 -11.94
C CYS A 97 -12.69 -22.10 -12.25
N ARG A 98 -13.86 -22.07 -12.90
CA ARG A 98 -14.58 -23.29 -13.32
C ARG A 98 -14.03 -23.90 -14.61
N TYR A 99 -13.13 -23.19 -15.29
CA TYR A 99 -12.51 -23.65 -16.53
C TYR A 99 -11.19 -24.35 -16.25
N LYS A 100 -10.93 -25.45 -16.97
CA LYS A 100 -9.62 -26.12 -16.95
C LYS A 100 -8.56 -25.21 -17.57
N LYS A 101 -7.28 -25.44 -17.23
CA LYS A 101 -6.11 -24.67 -17.70
C LYS A 101 -6.13 -24.36 -19.21
N TYR A 102 -6.61 -25.29 -20.04
CA TYR A 102 -6.65 -25.16 -21.50
C TYR A 102 -7.96 -24.58 -22.08
N LYS A 103 -9.00 -24.38 -21.27
CA LYS A 103 -10.28 -23.77 -21.71
C LYS A 103 -10.48 -22.35 -21.18
N CYS A 104 -9.67 -21.92 -20.23
CA CYS A 104 -9.74 -20.57 -19.70
C CYS A 104 -9.16 -19.59 -20.71
N ARG A 105 -9.87 -18.48 -20.97
CA ARG A 105 -9.34 -17.37 -21.77
C ARG A 105 -8.13 -16.69 -21.13
N PHE A 106 -8.00 -16.82 -19.80
CA PHE A 106 -6.89 -16.29 -19.04
C PHE A 106 -5.90 -17.42 -18.68
N SER A 107 -4.60 -17.12 -18.67
CA SER A 107 -3.59 -18.13 -18.32
C SER A 107 -3.71 -18.61 -16.88
N HIS A 108 -3.55 -19.92 -16.66
CA HIS A 108 -3.33 -20.52 -15.34
C HIS A 108 -1.86 -20.92 -15.14
N ASP A 109 -0.98 -20.57 -16.07
CA ASP A 109 0.44 -20.88 -16.00
C ASP A 109 1.23 -19.71 -15.43
N ILE A 110 1.78 -19.89 -14.23
CA ILE A 110 2.59 -18.86 -13.56
C ILE A 110 3.96 -18.68 -14.23
N HIS A 111 4.40 -19.63 -15.05
CA HIS A 111 5.71 -19.62 -15.70
C HIS A 111 5.66 -19.24 -17.18
N LEU A 112 4.56 -18.62 -17.65
CA LEU A 112 4.55 -17.95 -18.95
C LEU A 112 5.80 -17.05 -19.11
N PRO A 113 6.40 -16.94 -20.31
CA PRO A 113 7.65 -16.18 -20.49
C PRO A 113 7.63 -14.76 -19.90
N GLY A 114 6.52 -14.02 -20.09
CA GLY A 114 6.32 -12.70 -19.49
C GLY A 114 6.26 -12.72 -17.95
N ASN A 115 5.53 -13.68 -17.38
CA ASN A 115 5.43 -13.85 -15.92
C ASN A 115 6.77 -14.26 -15.32
N SER A 116 7.51 -15.18 -15.95
CA SER A 116 8.83 -15.63 -15.49
C SER A 116 9.84 -14.48 -15.40
N LYS A 117 9.82 -13.55 -16.37
CA LYS A 117 10.63 -12.32 -16.31
C LYS A 117 10.24 -11.45 -15.11
N ILE A 118 8.94 -11.21 -14.91
CA ILE A 118 8.42 -10.40 -13.80
C ILE A 118 8.78 -11.03 -12.45
N LEU A 119 8.60 -12.34 -12.29
CA LEU A 119 8.96 -13.07 -11.07
C LEU A 119 10.46 -12.98 -10.79
N LYS A 120 11.31 -13.16 -11.81
CA LYS A 120 12.76 -13.02 -11.66
C LYS A 120 13.18 -11.61 -11.22
N ASN A 121 12.62 -10.57 -11.84
CA ASN A 121 12.89 -9.17 -11.49
C ASN A 121 12.52 -8.83 -10.04
N ASN A 122 11.58 -9.57 -9.45
CA ASN A 122 11.15 -9.40 -8.07
C ASN A 122 11.80 -10.40 -7.10
N ALA A 123 12.84 -11.13 -7.53
CA ALA A 123 13.52 -12.17 -6.76
C ALA A 123 12.60 -13.33 -6.30
N LEU A 124 11.69 -13.76 -7.19
CA LEU A 124 10.71 -14.83 -6.95
C LEU A 124 10.86 -15.97 -7.96
N PHE A 125 12.09 -16.24 -8.41
CA PHE A 125 12.38 -17.21 -9.47
C PHE A 125 12.07 -18.67 -9.10
N GLY A 126 11.98 -19.00 -7.80
CA GLY A 126 11.66 -20.35 -7.31
C GLY A 126 10.26 -20.51 -6.74
N ILE A 127 9.38 -19.50 -6.85
CA ILE A 127 8.06 -19.52 -6.23
C ILE A 127 7.13 -20.51 -6.95
N ASN A 128 6.36 -21.29 -6.18
CA ASN A 128 5.33 -22.15 -6.73
C ASN A 128 3.95 -21.47 -6.75
N GLU A 129 2.96 -22.14 -7.36
CA GLU A 129 1.59 -21.62 -7.49
C GLU A 129 0.94 -21.28 -6.15
N SER A 130 1.04 -22.17 -5.16
CA SER A 130 0.43 -21.97 -3.85
C SER A 130 1.05 -20.78 -3.12
N GLU A 131 2.37 -20.68 -3.14
CA GLU A 131 3.12 -19.57 -2.54
C GLU A 131 2.79 -18.24 -3.22
N LEU A 132 2.72 -18.22 -4.55
CA LEU A 132 2.37 -17.02 -5.31
C LEU A 132 0.94 -16.54 -5.02
N LYS A 133 -0.02 -17.46 -4.89
CA LYS A 133 -1.39 -17.12 -4.51
C LYS A 133 -1.44 -16.42 -3.15
N VAL A 134 -0.74 -16.94 -2.14
CA VAL A 134 -0.65 -16.33 -0.80
C VAL A 134 -0.09 -14.92 -0.90
N LEU A 135 1.03 -14.77 -1.62
CA LEU A 135 1.70 -13.49 -1.77
C LEU A 135 0.79 -12.47 -2.48
N LEU A 136 0.10 -12.86 -3.55
CA LEU A 136 -0.83 -11.99 -4.27
C LEU A 136 -2.05 -11.60 -3.43
N PHE A 137 -2.67 -12.54 -2.72
CA PHE A 137 -3.87 -12.26 -1.94
C PHE A 137 -3.67 -11.20 -0.86
N GLN A 138 -2.51 -11.19 -0.20
CA GLN A 138 -2.22 -10.21 0.84
C GLN A 138 -1.65 -8.88 0.31
N ASN A 139 -1.25 -8.82 -0.97
CA ASN A 139 -0.59 -7.65 -1.55
C ASN A 139 -1.37 -6.94 -2.67
N ASP A 140 -2.24 -7.63 -3.40
CA ASP A 140 -2.97 -7.09 -4.56
C ASP A 140 -4.44 -6.79 -4.20
N PRO A 141 -4.81 -5.51 -3.98
CA PRO A 141 -6.18 -5.13 -3.63
C PRO A 141 -7.21 -5.47 -4.71
N SER A 142 -6.78 -5.69 -5.97
CA SER A 142 -7.69 -6.09 -7.04
C SER A 142 -8.27 -7.49 -6.87
N LEU A 143 -7.67 -8.31 -6.00
CA LEU A 143 -8.14 -9.65 -5.64
C LEU A 143 -9.16 -9.66 -4.51
N LEU A 144 -9.34 -8.54 -3.81
CA LEU A 144 -10.25 -8.39 -2.69
C LEU A 144 -11.70 -8.13 -3.18
N PRO A 145 -12.72 -8.34 -2.32
CA PRO A 145 -14.07 -7.93 -2.66
C PRO A 145 -14.15 -6.43 -2.96
N GLU A 146 -15.13 -6.04 -3.78
CA GLU A 146 -15.26 -4.65 -4.20
C GLU A 146 -15.54 -3.74 -3.00
N VAL A 147 -14.87 -2.59 -2.94
CA VAL A 147 -15.14 -1.56 -1.95
C VAL A 147 -16.39 -0.78 -2.36
N CYS A 148 -17.32 -0.59 -1.43
CA CYS A 148 -18.57 0.12 -1.69
C CYS A 148 -18.29 1.60 -2.04
N PRO A 149 -18.66 2.07 -3.25
CA PRO A 149 -18.42 3.46 -3.64
C PRO A 149 -19.34 4.42 -2.89
N PHE A 150 -20.55 3.98 -2.51
CA PHE A 150 -21.50 4.79 -1.75
C PHE A 150 -21.06 4.97 -0.29
N TYR A 151 -20.48 3.93 0.32
CA TYR A 151 -19.86 4.04 1.64
C TYR A 151 -18.70 5.05 1.63
N ASN A 152 -17.93 5.15 0.54
CA ASN A 152 -16.82 6.09 0.45
C ASN A 152 -17.26 7.54 0.12
N ARG A 153 -18.56 7.81 0.01
CA ARG A 153 -19.16 9.14 -0.26
C ARG A 153 -20.14 9.53 0.85
N GLY A 154 -20.49 10.80 0.96
CA GLY A 154 -21.44 11.31 1.96
C GLY A 154 -20.86 11.43 3.38
N GLU A 155 -21.69 11.79 4.35
CA GLU A 155 -21.30 11.93 5.77
C GLU A 155 -21.87 10.77 6.61
N GLY A 156 -21.42 10.65 7.86
CA GLY A 156 -21.91 9.62 8.79
C GLY A 156 -21.28 8.23 8.63
N PRO A 157 -21.65 7.29 9.52
CA PRO A 157 -20.97 5.99 9.68
C PRO A 157 -21.07 5.08 8.46
N HIS A 158 -22.12 5.18 7.65
CA HIS A 158 -22.32 4.39 6.43
C HIS A 158 -22.16 5.19 5.13
N GLY A 159 -21.76 6.47 5.24
CA GLY A 159 -21.74 7.37 4.09
C GLY A 159 -23.11 7.45 3.41
N SER A 160 -23.12 7.39 2.09
CA SER A 160 -24.36 7.36 1.28
C SER A 160 -24.87 5.94 1.00
N CYS A 161 -24.36 4.91 1.67
CA CYS A 161 -24.81 3.53 1.45
C CYS A 161 -26.10 3.22 2.21
N ASN A 162 -27.21 3.09 1.49
CA ASN A 162 -28.51 2.78 2.09
C ASN A 162 -28.65 1.31 2.53
N LEU A 163 -27.75 0.42 2.10
CA LEU A 163 -27.77 -0.99 2.48
C LEU A 163 -27.10 -1.25 3.84
N GLN A 164 -26.28 -0.31 4.33
CA GLN A 164 -25.60 -0.40 5.63
C GLN A 164 -24.93 -1.78 5.82
N ASP A 165 -25.25 -2.51 6.89
CA ASP A 165 -24.68 -3.82 7.21
C ASP A 165 -25.15 -4.95 6.29
N ASN A 166 -26.19 -4.72 5.49
CA ASN A 166 -26.63 -5.64 4.43
C ASN A 166 -25.89 -5.43 3.10
N CYS A 167 -24.94 -4.49 3.03
CA CYS A 167 -24.18 -4.26 1.80
C CYS A 167 -23.24 -5.45 1.50
N THR A 168 -23.28 -5.92 0.26
CA THR A 168 -22.41 -7.02 -0.22
C THR A 168 -21.02 -6.55 -0.66
N LYS A 169 -20.70 -5.27 -0.43
CA LYS A 169 -19.42 -4.64 -0.77
C LYS A 169 -18.72 -4.15 0.49
N LEU A 170 -17.40 -4.13 0.48
CA LEU A 170 -16.60 -3.74 1.66
C LEU A 170 -16.84 -2.28 2.05
N HIS A 171 -17.18 -2.06 3.32
CA HIS A 171 -17.30 -0.76 3.95
C HIS A 171 -15.97 -0.34 4.61
N VAL A 172 -14.97 -0.09 3.76
CA VAL A 172 -13.64 0.39 4.17
C VAL A 172 -13.21 1.55 3.29
N CYS A 173 -12.25 2.35 3.77
CA CYS A 173 -11.65 3.42 3.00
C CYS A 173 -10.97 2.85 1.74
N LYS A 174 -11.48 3.23 0.56
CA LYS A 174 -10.89 2.82 -0.73
C LYS A 174 -9.42 3.21 -0.79
N HIS A 175 -9.06 4.42 -0.37
CA HIS A 175 -7.67 4.85 -0.42
C HIS A 175 -6.79 4.10 0.58
N PHE A 176 -7.33 3.61 1.69
CA PHE A 176 -6.52 2.85 2.66
C PHE A 176 -6.12 1.49 2.11
N ILE A 177 -7.09 0.74 1.58
CA ILE A 177 -6.84 -0.61 1.07
C ILE A 177 -5.94 -0.60 -0.18
N TRP A 178 -5.94 0.50 -0.94
CA TRP A 178 -5.03 0.71 -2.06
C TRP A 178 -3.66 1.29 -1.65
N GLY A 179 -3.47 1.62 -0.36
CA GLY A 179 -2.21 2.20 0.13
C GLY A 179 -1.99 3.63 -0.38
N GLU A 180 -3.04 4.45 -0.39
CA GLU A 180 -3.04 5.82 -0.93
C GLU A 180 -3.68 6.84 0.04
N CYS A 181 -4.22 6.41 1.19
CA CYS A 181 -4.91 7.30 2.12
C CYS A 181 -3.92 8.26 2.81
N ARG A 182 -4.20 9.56 2.72
CA ARG A 182 -3.34 10.65 3.22
C ARG A 182 -3.89 11.32 4.49
N PHE A 183 -5.00 10.82 5.02
CA PHE A 183 -5.71 11.45 6.13
C PHE A 183 -5.38 10.75 7.44
N GLN A 184 -4.65 11.44 8.32
CA GLN A 184 -4.34 10.95 9.68
C GLN A 184 -5.60 10.59 10.48
N LYS A 185 -6.65 11.41 10.34
CA LYS A 185 -7.99 11.17 10.90
C LYS A 185 -8.97 10.94 9.75
N CYS A 186 -8.87 9.79 9.10
CA CYS A 186 -9.76 9.45 8.01
C CYS A 186 -11.20 9.28 8.52
N LYS A 187 -12.19 9.80 7.78
CA LYS A 187 -13.61 9.63 8.10
C LYS A 187 -14.14 8.22 7.78
N ARG A 188 -13.35 7.41 7.08
CA ARG A 188 -13.72 6.04 6.65
C ARG A 188 -12.93 5.02 7.44
N SER A 189 -13.54 3.86 7.69
CA SER A 189 -12.92 2.78 8.42
C SER A 189 -11.64 2.30 7.73
N HIS A 190 -10.59 2.16 8.52
CA HIS A 190 -9.34 1.49 8.14
C HIS A 190 -9.28 0.09 8.78
N ASP A 191 -10.37 -0.42 9.34
CA ASP A 191 -10.39 -1.71 10.02
C ASP A 191 -11.04 -2.80 9.16
N LEU A 192 -10.25 -3.82 8.81
CA LEU A 192 -10.69 -5.01 8.09
C LEU A 192 -11.24 -6.11 9.01
N HIS A 193 -11.17 -5.95 10.33
CA HIS A 193 -11.60 -6.96 11.30
C HIS A 193 -13.05 -6.81 11.77
N THR A 194 -13.77 -5.78 11.31
CA THR A 194 -15.21 -5.69 11.53
C THR A 194 -15.92 -6.96 11.05
N GLU A 195 -17.00 -7.35 11.72
CA GLU A 195 -17.71 -8.60 11.44
C GLU A 195 -18.12 -8.73 9.96
N ASN A 196 -18.71 -7.68 9.41
CA ASN A 196 -19.13 -7.63 8.00
C ASN A 196 -17.95 -7.69 7.02
N ALA A 197 -16.84 -6.98 7.30
CA ALA A 197 -15.65 -7.05 6.46
C ALA A 197 -15.04 -8.45 6.47
N MET A 198 -14.91 -9.05 7.66
CA MET A 198 -14.36 -10.40 7.82
C MET A 198 -15.23 -11.45 7.14
N LYS A 199 -16.56 -11.32 7.21
CA LYS A 199 -17.49 -12.19 6.47
C LYS A 199 -17.24 -12.10 4.97
N LEU A 200 -17.27 -10.90 4.39
CA LEU A 200 -17.07 -10.70 2.95
C LEU A 200 -15.68 -11.18 2.47
N LEU A 201 -14.63 -10.99 3.27
CA LEU A 201 -13.28 -11.45 2.96
C LEU A 201 -13.18 -12.99 3.02
N ARG A 202 -13.78 -13.62 4.04
CA ARG A 202 -13.84 -15.09 4.16
C ARG A 202 -14.66 -15.73 3.05
N ASP A 203 -15.77 -15.12 2.64
CA ASP A 203 -16.58 -15.58 1.50
C ASP A 203 -15.81 -15.54 0.16
N GLN A 204 -14.75 -14.72 0.08
CA GLN A 204 -13.81 -14.70 -1.05
C GLN A 204 -12.65 -15.70 -0.92
N GLY A 205 -12.61 -16.50 0.15
CA GLY A 205 -11.60 -17.53 0.39
C GLY A 205 -10.38 -17.08 1.19
N LEU A 206 -10.38 -15.88 1.77
CA LEU A 206 -9.26 -15.42 2.59
C LEU A 206 -9.31 -16.02 3.99
N ASN A 207 -8.17 -16.52 4.46
CA ASN A 207 -8.02 -17.00 5.84
C ASN A 207 -7.71 -15.84 6.80
N ALA A 208 -7.81 -16.10 8.12
CA ALA A 208 -7.61 -15.08 9.14
C ALA A 208 -6.19 -14.47 9.10
N SER A 209 -5.15 -15.28 8.89
CA SER A 209 -3.77 -14.78 8.77
C SER A 209 -3.59 -13.85 7.57
N THR A 210 -4.18 -14.15 6.41
CA THR A 210 -4.13 -13.29 5.23
C THR A 210 -4.81 -11.96 5.50
N ILE A 211 -5.98 -11.94 6.16
CA ILE A 211 -6.69 -10.70 6.48
C ILE A 211 -5.86 -9.83 7.44
N LEU A 212 -5.27 -10.45 8.47
CA LEU A 212 -4.38 -9.77 9.41
C LEU A 212 -3.15 -9.19 8.71
N ASN A 213 -2.55 -9.94 7.78
CA ASN A 213 -1.42 -9.46 6.98
C ASN A 213 -1.80 -8.26 6.10
N ILE A 214 -2.98 -8.29 5.46
CA ILE A 214 -3.48 -7.14 4.68
C ILE A 214 -3.63 -5.92 5.59
N GLN A 215 -4.19 -6.09 6.79
CA GLN A 215 -4.33 -4.99 7.75
C GLN A 215 -2.96 -4.41 8.13
N ARG A 216 -1.97 -5.26 8.44
CA ARG A 216 -0.59 -4.86 8.79
C ARG A 216 0.06 -4.07 7.66
N ILE A 217 -0.01 -4.59 6.43
CA ILE A 217 0.54 -3.94 5.23
C ILE A 217 -0.13 -2.58 4.99
N CYS A 218 -1.47 -2.51 5.06
CA CYS A 218 -2.21 -1.26 4.83
C CYS A 218 -1.90 -0.22 5.92
N LYS A 219 -1.84 -0.63 7.20
CA LYS A 219 -1.45 0.25 8.32
C LYS A 219 -0.06 0.83 8.11
N PHE A 220 0.92 -0.02 7.77
CA PHE A 220 2.29 0.43 7.50
C PHE A 220 2.33 1.47 6.37
N LYS A 221 1.74 1.15 5.20
CA LYS A 221 1.69 2.07 4.05
C LYS A 221 1.00 3.39 4.39
N HIS A 222 -0.10 3.33 5.14
CA HIS A 222 -0.81 4.52 5.57
C HIS A 222 0.06 5.41 6.46
N GLY A 223 0.78 4.81 7.43
CA GLY A 223 1.72 5.53 8.28
C GLY A 223 2.81 6.25 7.49
N GLU A 224 3.43 5.55 6.53
CA GLU A 224 4.47 6.12 5.67
C GLU A 224 3.95 7.29 4.81
N ILE A 225 2.78 7.13 4.20
CA ILE A 225 2.15 8.17 3.40
C ILE A 225 1.85 9.38 4.28
N CYS A 226 1.16 9.19 5.39
CA CYS A 226 0.80 10.25 6.32
C CYS A 226 2.04 11.05 6.80
N LYS A 227 3.12 10.38 7.21
CA LYS A 227 4.41 11.01 7.56
C LYS A 227 4.97 11.86 6.41
N SER A 228 4.88 11.37 5.17
CA SER A 228 5.38 12.11 4.00
C SER A 228 4.61 13.41 3.74
N PHE A 229 3.32 13.45 4.05
CA PHE A 229 2.47 14.63 3.90
C PHE A 229 2.65 15.64 5.03
N ASP A 230 2.85 15.18 6.26
CA ASP A 230 3.14 16.08 7.40
C ASP A 230 4.49 16.79 7.22
N LYS A 231 5.52 16.07 6.75
CA LYS A 231 6.82 16.67 6.38
C LYS A 231 6.68 17.76 5.31
N LYS A 232 5.80 17.56 4.30
CA LYS A 232 5.53 18.56 3.25
C LYS A 232 4.80 19.79 3.80
N LYS A 233 3.84 19.63 4.72
CA LYS A 233 3.17 20.75 5.40
C LYS A 233 4.15 21.58 6.24
N GLY A 234 5.04 20.92 6.99
CA GLY A 234 6.08 21.60 7.78
C GLY A 234 7.08 22.41 6.94
N LYS A 235 7.45 21.93 5.75
CA LYS A 235 8.27 22.69 4.79
C LYS A 235 7.53 23.89 4.18
N LYS A 236 6.22 23.77 3.95
CA LYS A 236 5.40 24.85 3.38
C LYS A 236 5.15 25.99 4.37
N TRP A 237 5.14 25.71 5.68
CA TRP A 237 4.96 26.71 6.75
C TRP A 237 6.24 27.47 7.13
N LYS A 238 7.44 26.90 6.90
CA LYS A 238 8.71 27.62 7.16
C LYS A 238 8.98 28.78 6.19
N GLY A 239 8.40 28.77 4.99
CA GLY A 239 8.61 29.85 4.00
C GLY A 239 7.73 31.10 4.19
N TYR A 240 6.67 31.01 4.99
CA TYR A 240 5.75 32.14 5.21
C TYR A 240 5.97 32.85 6.55
N HIS A 241 6.53 32.19 7.57
CA HIS A 241 6.68 32.79 8.90
C HIS A 241 7.93 33.70 9.03
N GLU A 242 8.96 33.53 8.19
CA GLU A 242 10.13 34.42 8.17
C GLU A 242 9.87 35.72 7.40
N GLN A 243 8.96 35.72 6.42
CA GLN A 243 8.62 36.95 5.67
C GLN A 243 7.72 37.90 6.47
N TRP A 244 6.85 37.39 7.33
CA TRP A 244 5.99 38.24 8.18
C TRP A 244 6.74 38.91 9.33
N PHE A 245 7.78 38.26 9.88
CA PHE A 245 8.60 38.87 10.94
C PHE A 245 9.55 39.95 10.38
N VAL A 246 10.10 39.73 9.18
CA VAL A 246 10.94 40.73 8.49
C VAL A 246 10.12 41.94 8.04
N LEU A 247 8.87 41.76 7.59
CA LEU A 247 7.99 42.87 7.19
C LEU A 247 7.55 43.75 8.38
N GLN A 248 7.38 43.20 9.59
CA GLN A 248 7.07 44.00 10.78
C GLN A 248 8.28 44.80 11.30
N ILE A 249 9.50 44.27 11.19
CA ILE A 249 10.73 45.00 11.54
C ILE A 249 11.02 46.12 10.51
N TRP A 250 10.68 45.92 9.24
CA TRP A 250 10.82 46.95 8.21
C TRP A 250 9.80 48.08 8.36
N ALA A 251 8.54 47.77 8.69
CA ALA A 251 7.51 48.79 8.92
C ALA A 251 7.80 49.68 10.14
N ALA A 252 8.37 49.12 11.22
CA ALA A 252 8.72 49.89 12.42
C ALA A 252 9.93 50.83 12.26
N ASN A 253 10.76 50.64 11.23
CA ASN A 253 11.94 51.50 10.96
C ASN A 253 11.68 52.59 9.92
N LEU A 254 10.56 52.56 9.19
CA LEU A 254 10.17 53.57 8.20
C LEU A 254 9.46 54.80 8.82
N GLU A 255 8.95 54.71 10.06
CA GLU A 255 8.30 55.83 10.76
C GLU A 255 9.29 56.80 11.44
N LYS A 256 10.60 56.56 11.39
CA LYS A 256 11.62 57.43 12.02
C LYS A 256 12.41 58.34 11.07
N SER A 257 12.09 58.36 9.77
CA SER A 257 12.78 59.26 8.83
C SER A 257 11.80 59.97 7.89
N SER A 258 11.00 60.88 8.44
CA SER A 258 10.19 61.81 7.65
C SER A 258 10.69 63.25 7.82
N LYS A 259 11.37 63.76 6.78
CA LYS A 259 11.29 65.19 6.40
C LYS A 259 11.09 65.28 4.87
N PRO A 260 10.19 66.17 4.41
CA PRO A 260 9.73 66.22 3.02
C PRO A 260 10.60 67.16 2.19
N HIS A 261 10.61 67.01 0.86
CA HIS A 261 10.28 68.11 -0.06
C HIS A 261 10.33 67.71 -1.55
N ILE A 262 9.32 68.23 -2.25
CA ILE A 262 9.25 68.63 -3.67
C ILE A 262 8.74 67.59 -4.68
N ALA A 263 7.56 67.94 -5.17
CA ALA A 263 6.78 67.37 -6.25
C ALA A 263 7.39 67.65 -7.62
N TRP A 264 7.23 66.70 -8.54
CA TRP A 264 7.00 66.96 -9.96
C TRP A 264 5.97 65.97 -10.49
N SER A 265 4.83 66.52 -10.93
CA SER A 265 3.88 65.88 -11.82
C SER A 265 4.46 65.85 -13.23
N VAL A 266 4.06 64.86 -14.05
CA VAL A 266 3.60 65.01 -15.45
C VAL A 266 3.27 63.63 -16.04
N SER A 267 1.96 63.46 -16.25
CA SER A 267 1.27 62.96 -17.45
C SER A 267 1.57 61.58 -18.06
N MET A 268 0.50 60.76 -17.98
CA MET A 268 0.08 59.67 -18.86
C MET A 268 0.30 59.86 -20.37
N ARG A 269 0.61 58.74 -21.03
CA ARG A 269 0.05 58.16 -22.30
C ARG A 269 0.84 56.86 -22.59
N LYS A 270 0.34 55.77 -23.17
CA LYS A 270 -0.99 55.14 -23.36
C LYS A 270 -0.69 53.82 -24.12
N PHE A 271 -1.38 52.72 -23.75
CA PHE A 271 -1.69 51.50 -24.53
C PHE A 271 -0.57 50.60 -25.08
N ILE A 272 -0.46 49.36 -24.55
CA ILE A 272 -1.24 48.17 -24.95
C ILE A 272 -1.72 47.49 -23.67
#